data_AF-A0A947SDU5-F1
#
_entry.id   AF-A0A947SDU5-F1
#
_cell.length_a   1.000
_cell.length_b   1.000
_cell.length_c   1.000
_cell.angle_alpha   90.00
_cell.angle_beta   90.00
_cell.angle_gamma   90.00
#
_symmetry.space_group_name_H-M   'P 1'
#
loop_
_entity.id
_entity.type
_entity.pdbx_description
1 polymer ?
#
loop_
_entity_poly.entity_id
_entity_poly.type
_entity_poly.pdbx_seq_one_letter_code
_entity_poly.pdbx_strand_id
1 'polypeptide(L)'
;GESEGDKKETFRRVEARSVNEVHNRFWSDHENEEWEEDQDYMERTYYHLSEGAAERFKDLSYLPFDARVELRELRKSSGNRRERLNEIKDRVVLQRLGIGKIIRELRETVEANPDRTANELLEFVIERGEEYRLNEDQLDFFKISLEEYQRKHEAVKKYQERYVDAKDFFEACFEKVPHGRVNVTEGPISLHVECFDKRDYETAYTYGSGVDGFDAESSRRIKEASLRSSGAALRNVGVSDFDGTITIGKLDSRIGSGFDGSREEFVSNRGLDLKLREQQTDIEVSSGDGAKWKITFPEKNDDNSPREIELVSGDSENEELIASFKIMVPKGSNARGNLVDQARQVGKMDRSKFVELMSKGEYYGHVLFDAESVSIVSDEDDLKVKYTTKKKVSRISGFKAERTRKHEEEHLFDRLFEPIETRQRTWEVAEEVVETSSSIEEAVNIMLHYLVREERRTIRVDSQARTEMLAYFQDGTDPKEILEILNESSLYDYPKVFQEELLDVPERVVESISRVLSLVTYERREDKEEEKGYAEELLDAVELEVFEEEVLPFIDLVFRQEYKQDLEIWVNQIAQLQKKGYSRDEILSLLFSEAVNNWRNVVTMTPEKSSS
;
A
#
# COMPACT_ATOMS: atom_id res chain seq x y z
N GLY A 1 31.08 -44.25 -15.65
CA GLY A 1 30.00 -44.77 -16.49
C GLY A 1 28.74 -44.68 -15.68
N GLU A 2 28.25 -43.45 -15.52
CA GLU A 2 26.90 -43.19 -15.02
C GLU A 2 26.06 -43.04 -16.28
N SER A 3 24.98 -43.82 -16.35
CA SER A 3 24.04 -43.82 -17.47
C SER A 3 23.48 -42.41 -17.66
N GLU A 4 23.53 -41.91 -18.89
CA GLU A 4 22.64 -40.84 -19.36
C GLU A 4 21.23 -41.26 -18.97
N GLY A 5 20.70 -40.64 -17.92
CA GLY A 5 19.33 -40.87 -17.48
C GLY A 5 18.41 -40.41 -18.59
N ASP A 6 17.48 -41.29 -18.96
CA ASP A 6 16.35 -40.96 -19.84
C ASP A 6 15.76 -39.62 -19.40
N LYS A 7 15.92 -38.60 -20.24
CA LYS A 7 15.16 -37.35 -20.09
C LYS A 7 13.69 -37.77 -20.19
N LYS A 8 12.99 -37.75 -19.06
CA LYS A 8 11.53 -37.95 -19.04
C LYS A 8 10.93 -36.98 -20.06
N GLU A 9 10.26 -37.50 -21.08
CA GLU A 9 9.34 -36.69 -21.87
C GLU A 9 8.37 -36.03 -20.89
N THR A 10 8.38 -34.71 -20.84
CA THR A 10 7.54 -33.91 -19.93
C THR A 10 6.09 -33.91 -20.39
N PHE A 11 5.85 -33.98 -21.69
CA PHE A 11 4.52 -33.93 -22.29
C PHE A 11 4.05 -35.31 -22.75
N ARG A 12 2.77 -35.63 -22.52
CA ARG A 12 2.16 -36.83 -23.10
C ARG A 12 1.66 -36.52 -24.49
N ARG A 13 2.11 -37.30 -25.47
CA ARG A 13 1.46 -37.36 -26.77
C ARG A 13 0.14 -38.11 -26.62
N VAL A 14 -0.97 -37.44 -26.90
CA VAL A 14 -2.28 -38.07 -26.96
C VAL A 14 -2.53 -38.61 -28.38
N GLU A 15 -3.55 -39.47 -28.56
CA GLU A 15 -3.96 -39.95 -29.88
C GLU A 15 -4.24 -38.77 -30.82
N ALA A 16 -3.76 -38.88 -32.04
CA ALA A 16 -3.90 -37.82 -33.02
C ALA A 16 -5.36 -37.56 -33.38
N ARG A 17 -5.71 -36.28 -33.53
CA ARG A 17 -7.01 -35.84 -34.02
C ARG A 17 -6.86 -35.19 -35.39
N SER A 18 -7.94 -35.17 -36.16
CA SER A 18 -7.91 -34.56 -37.48
C SER A 18 -7.73 -33.05 -37.37
N VAL A 19 -6.97 -32.45 -38.30
CA VAL A 19 -6.73 -30.99 -38.36
C VAL A 19 -8.03 -30.19 -38.34
N ASN A 20 -9.06 -30.69 -39.03
CA ASN A 20 -10.37 -30.05 -39.06
C ASN A 20 -11.08 -30.09 -37.70
N GLU A 21 -10.89 -31.12 -36.87
CA GLU A 21 -11.47 -31.15 -35.52
C GLU A 21 -10.78 -30.15 -34.60
N VAL A 22 -9.45 -30.04 -34.66
CA VAL A 22 -8.67 -29.09 -33.86
C VAL A 22 -8.98 -27.65 -34.29
N HIS A 23 -8.98 -27.39 -35.60
CA HIS A 23 -9.29 -26.06 -36.16
C HIS A 23 -10.74 -25.69 -35.90
N ASN A 24 -11.70 -26.57 -36.18
CA ASN A 24 -13.12 -26.26 -35.94
C ASN A 24 -13.40 -26.03 -34.46
N ARG A 25 -12.81 -26.79 -33.52
CA ARG A 25 -12.97 -26.54 -32.08
C ARG A 25 -12.41 -25.19 -31.65
N PHE A 26 -11.24 -24.82 -32.18
CA PHE A 26 -10.64 -23.51 -31.95
C PHE A 26 -11.51 -22.37 -32.52
N TRP A 27 -12.20 -22.55 -33.63
CA TRP A 27 -13.03 -21.47 -34.19
C TRP A 27 -14.52 -21.53 -33.78
N SER A 28 -15.05 -22.69 -33.37
CA SER A 28 -16.47 -22.89 -33.02
C SER A 28 -16.78 -22.62 -31.55
N ASP A 29 -15.84 -22.93 -30.65
CA ASP A 29 -16.02 -22.72 -29.21
C ASP A 29 -15.63 -21.29 -28.80
N HIS A 30 -14.97 -20.52 -29.69
CA HIS A 30 -14.37 -19.22 -29.39
C HIS A 30 -15.29 -18.01 -29.61
N GLU A 31 -16.53 -18.19 -30.05
CA GLU A 31 -17.38 -17.04 -30.41
C GLU A 31 -18.29 -16.48 -29.30
N ASN A 32 -18.54 -17.09 -28.12
CA ASN A 32 -19.74 -16.66 -27.36
C ASN A 32 -19.80 -16.54 -25.81
N GLU A 33 -18.93 -17.09 -24.94
CA GLU A 33 -19.34 -17.08 -23.49
C GLU A 33 -18.35 -16.52 -22.46
N GLU A 34 -17.03 -16.62 -22.63
CA GLU A 34 -16.10 -16.21 -21.55
C GLU A 34 -15.13 -15.10 -21.97
N TRP A 35 -14.80 -15.04 -23.26
CA TRP A 35 -14.22 -13.84 -23.87
C TRP A 35 -15.15 -12.65 -23.70
N GLU A 36 -16.48 -12.87 -23.73
CA GLU A 36 -17.44 -11.80 -23.54
C GLU A 36 -17.37 -11.14 -22.17
N GLU A 37 -16.88 -11.71 -21.06
CA GLU A 37 -16.94 -10.99 -19.76
C GLU A 37 -15.74 -10.06 -19.52
N ASP A 38 -14.51 -10.52 -19.77
CA ASP A 38 -13.30 -9.70 -19.64
C ASP A 38 -13.15 -8.76 -20.86
N GLN A 39 -13.57 -9.23 -22.04
CA GLN A 39 -13.68 -8.41 -23.23
C GLN A 39 -14.94 -7.55 -23.21
N ASP A 40 -16.09 -7.91 -22.60
CA ASP A 40 -17.18 -6.92 -22.33
C ASP A 40 -16.74 -5.94 -21.27
N TYR A 41 -15.98 -6.29 -20.25
CA TYR A 41 -15.56 -5.26 -19.32
C TYR A 41 -14.68 -4.25 -20.05
N MET A 42 -13.72 -4.73 -20.85
CA MET A 42 -12.85 -3.88 -21.67
C MET A 42 -13.57 -3.19 -22.83
N GLU A 43 -14.50 -3.86 -23.51
CA GLU A 43 -15.29 -3.36 -24.64
C GLU A 43 -16.51 -2.58 -24.14
N ARG A 44 -17.34 -2.99 -23.19
CA ARG A 44 -18.31 -2.04 -22.57
C ARG A 44 -17.59 -0.79 -22.04
N THR A 45 -16.35 -0.89 -21.53
CA THR A 45 -15.56 0.30 -21.20
C THR A 45 -15.04 1.04 -22.44
N TYR A 46 -14.65 0.40 -23.56
CA TYR A 46 -14.15 1.06 -24.79
C TYR A 46 -15.20 1.33 -25.89
N TYR A 47 -16.06 0.37 -26.21
CA TYR A 47 -17.22 0.44 -27.08
C TYR A 47 -18.27 1.48 -26.63
N HIS A 48 -18.60 1.59 -25.33
CA HIS A 48 -19.47 2.70 -24.87
C HIS A 48 -18.79 4.08 -24.97
N LEU A 49 -17.45 4.13 -24.98
CA LEU A 49 -16.73 5.37 -25.31
C LEU A 49 -16.91 5.69 -26.81
N SER A 50 -16.71 4.72 -27.68
CA SER A 50 -16.63 4.99 -29.12
C SER A 50 -17.94 5.45 -29.81
N GLU A 51 -19.13 4.95 -29.42
CA GLU A 51 -20.37 5.27 -30.16
C GLU A 51 -21.06 6.58 -29.73
N GLY A 52 -20.55 7.28 -28.70
CA GLY A 52 -21.12 8.55 -28.25
C GLY A 52 -20.12 9.66 -27.93
N ALA A 53 -18.84 9.34 -27.74
CA ALA A 53 -17.84 10.33 -27.37
C ALA A 53 -17.41 11.22 -28.52
N ALA A 54 -17.30 10.64 -29.72
CA ALA A 54 -16.96 11.37 -30.92
C ALA A 54 -17.96 12.50 -31.21
N GLU A 55 -19.18 12.46 -30.68
CA GLU A 55 -20.15 13.58 -30.71
C GLU A 55 -19.99 14.58 -29.58
N ARG A 56 -19.55 14.15 -28.40
CA ARG A 56 -19.47 15.00 -27.20
C ARG A 56 -18.23 15.89 -27.18
N PHE A 57 -17.16 15.48 -27.86
CA PHE A 57 -15.92 16.27 -27.92
C PHE A 57 -15.67 16.93 -29.29
N LYS A 58 -16.69 17.02 -30.17
CA LYS A 58 -16.55 17.69 -31.48
C LYS A 58 -16.15 19.16 -31.38
N ASP A 59 -16.44 19.79 -30.24
CA ASP A 59 -16.29 21.22 -30.01
C ASP A 59 -15.12 21.55 -29.05
N LEU A 60 -14.06 20.72 -29.02
CA LEU A 60 -12.85 21.07 -28.28
C LEU A 60 -12.25 22.38 -28.81
N SER A 61 -11.83 23.26 -27.88
CA SER A 61 -11.17 24.54 -28.19
C SER A 61 -9.78 24.37 -28.82
N TYR A 62 -9.25 23.15 -28.81
CA TYR A 62 -7.88 22.83 -29.21
C TYR A 62 -7.83 21.62 -30.15
N LEU A 63 -6.72 21.50 -30.90
CA LEU A 63 -6.44 20.34 -31.73
C LEU A 63 -5.79 19.24 -30.89
N PRO A 64 -6.45 18.09 -30.68
CA PRO A 64 -5.89 17.02 -29.86
C PRO A 64 -4.66 16.37 -30.50
N PHE A 65 -3.79 15.79 -29.67
CA PHE A 65 -2.64 15.03 -30.15
C PHE A 65 -2.87 13.52 -29.96
N ASP A 66 -2.85 12.77 -31.07
CA ASP A 66 -2.89 11.31 -31.05
C ASP A 66 -1.57 10.76 -31.60
N ALA A 67 -0.77 10.18 -30.70
CA ALA A 67 0.52 9.59 -31.04
C ALA A 67 0.40 8.43 -32.05
N ARG A 68 -0.70 7.66 -32.04
CA ARG A 68 -0.92 6.54 -32.97
C ARG A 68 -1.12 7.06 -34.39
N VAL A 69 -1.93 8.11 -34.56
CA VAL A 69 -2.16 8.77 -35.85
C VAL A 69 -0.86 9.40 -36.36
N GLU A 70 -0.16 10.16 -35.52
CA GLU A 70 1.08 10.85 -35.89
C GLU A 70 2.20 9.87 -36.27
N LEU A 71 2.34 8.74 -35.55
CA LEU A 71 3.27 7.68 -35.93
C LEU A 71 2.90 6.99 -37.25
N ARG A 72 1.60 6.78 -37.51
CA ARG A 72 1.11 6.22 -38.78
C ARG A 72 1.42 7.14 -39.95
N GLU A 73 1.28 8.45 -39.78
CA GLU A 73 1.66 9.45 -40.78
C GLU A 73 3.17 9.53 -40.99
N LEU A 74 3.93 9.48 -39.90
CA LEU A 74 5.40 9.48 -39.94
C LEU A 74 5.93 8.31 -40.78
N ARG A 75 5.36 7.11 -40.62
CA ARG A 75 5.70 5.90 -41.41
C ARG A 75 5.50 6.11 -42.92
N LYS A 76 4.50 6.90 -43.32
CA LYS A 76 4.20 7.21 -44.72
C LYS A 76 5.09 8.32 -45.30
N SER A 77 5.63 9.20 -44.45
CA SER A 77 6.47 10.32 -44.88
C SER A 77 7.90 9.87 -45.25
N SER A 78 8.53 10.51 -46.25
CA SER A 78 9.93 10.25 -46.65
C SER A 78 10.93 11.31 -46.12
N GLY A 79 10.46 12.27 -45.32
CA GLY A 79 11.24 13.41 -44.82
C GLY A 79 12.09 13.11 -43.58
N ASN A 80 12.38 14.14 -42.78
CA ASN A 80 13.19 14.04 -41.56
C ASN A 80 12.47 13.24 -40.46
N ARG A 81 12.44 11.91 -40.60
CA ARG A 81 11.70 10.99 -39.72
C ARG A 81 12.18 11.06 -38.28
N ARG A 82 13.49 11.26 -38.06
CA ARG A 82 14.09 11.26 -36.73
C ARG A 82 13.68 12.48 -35.91
N GLU A 83 13.72 13.67 -36.51
CA GLU A 83 13.30 14.91 -35.85
C GLU A 83 11.81 14.85 -35.50
N ARG A 84 10.95 14.49 -36.47
CA ARG A 84 9.51 14.30 -36.20
C ARG A 84 9.22 13.23 -35.14
N LEU A 85 9.98 12.13 -35.11
CA LEU A 85 9.83 11.12 -34.07
C LEU A 85 10.16 11.67 -32.68
N ASN A 86 11.18 12.52 -32.56
CA ASN A 86 11.52 13.17 -31.30
C ASN A 86 10.42 14.14 -30.87
N GLU A 87 9.87 14.95 -31.80
CA GLU A 87 8.74 15.83 -31.50
C GLU A 87 7.51 15.05 -31.01
N ILE A 88 7.20 13.90 -31.64
CA ILE A 88 6.11 13.01 -31.19
C ILE A 88 6.40 12.51 -29.78
N LYS A 89 7.64 12.07 -29.49
CA LYS A 89 8.02 11.61 -28.14
C LYS A 89 7.87 12.71 -27.10
N ASP A 90 8.32 13.93 -27.40
CA ASP A 90 8.21 15.07 -26.49
C ASP A 90 6.74 15.39 -26.18
N ARG A 91 5.86 15.32 -27.18
CA ARG A 91 4.41 15.50 -26.99
C ARG A 91 3.77 14.38 -26.17
N VAL A 92 4.19 13.12 -26.37
CA VAL A 92 3.72 11.99 -25.53
C VAL A 92 4.15 12.18 -24.07
N VAL A 93 5.39 12.59 -23.83
CA VAL A 93 5.91 12.89 -22.48
C VAL A 93 5.11 14.04 -21.85
N LEU A 94 4.83 15.11 -22.61
CA LEU A 94 4.00 16.22 -22.16
C LEU A 94 2.58 15.80 -21.80
N GLN A 95 1.93 14.97 -22.64
CA GLN A 95 0.60 14.42 -22.35
C GLN A 95 0.56 13.63 -21.05
N ARG A 96 1.53 12.72 -20.84
CA ARG A 96 1.62 11.90 -19.62
C ARG A 96 1.81 12.75 -18.37
N LEU A 97 2.71 13.74 -18.43
CA LEU A 97 2.85 14.74 -17.37
C LEU A 97 1.53 15.45 -17.07
N GLY A 98 0.81 15.84 -18.13
CA GLY A 98 -0.49 16.46 -18.05
C GLY A 98 -1.53 15.61 -17.33
N ILE A 99 -1.68 14.35 -17.75
CA ILE A 99 -2.63 13.40 -17.15
C ILE A 99 -2.36 13.24 -15.65
N GLY A 100 -1.13 12.94 -15.26
CA GLY A 100 -0.79 12.77 -13.84
C GLY A 100 -1.00 14.05 -13.01
N LYS A 101 -0.70 15.22 -13.57
CA LYS A 101 -0.95 16.51 -12.92
C LYS A 101 -2.45 16.78 -12.76
N ILE A 102 -3.25 16.55 -13.80
CA ILE A 102 -4.71 16.72 -13.78
C ILE A 102 -5.33 15.81 -12.70
N ILE A 103 -4.93 14.54 -12.61
CA ILE A 103 -5.45 13.60 -11.60
C ILE A 103 -5.16 14.09 -10.19
N ARG A 104 -3.94 14.58 -9.93
CA ARG A 104 -3.61 15.17 -8.63
C ARG A 104 -4.44 16.42 -8.32
N GLU A 105 -4.61 17.32 -9.28
CA GLU A 105 -5.44 18.52 -9.09
C GLU A 105 -6.93 18.18 -8.93
N LEU A 106 -7.41 17.13 -9.60
CA LEU A 106 -8.76 16.60 -9.41
C LEU A 106 -8.95 16.10 -7.98
N ARG A 107 -7.98 15.34 -7.44
CA ARG A 107 -8.00 14.90 -6.04
C ARG A 107 -8.08 16.07 -5.07
N GLU A 108 -7.22 17.07 -5.23
CA GLU A 108 -7.27 18.30 -4.41
C GLU A 108 -8.63 19.01 -4.54
N THR A 109 -9.22 18.99 -5.74
CA THR A 109 -10.52 19.59 -6.02
C THR A 109 -11.66 18.84 -5.33
N VAL A 110 -11.68 17.51 -5.35
CA VAL A 110 -12.69 16.70 -4.66
C VAL A 110 -12.49 16.68 -3.15
N GLU A 111 -11.26 16.77 -2.65
CA GLU A 111 -10.99 16.94 -1.22
C GLU A 111 -11.52 18.28 -0.71
N ALA A 112 -11.38 19.35 -1.51
CA ALA A 112 -11.88 20.67 -1.15
C ALA A 112 -13.40 20.80 -1.29
N ASN A 113 -14.00 20.10 -2.26
CA ASN A 113 -15.45 20.07 -2.46
C ASN A 113 -15.90 18.72 -3.06
N PRO A 114 -16.24 17.73 -2.20
CA PRO A 114 -16.67 16.41 -2.64
C PRO A 114 -17.97 16.40 -3.46
N ASP A 115 -18.78 17.45 -3.32
CA ASP A 115 -20.12 17.53 -3.91
C ASP A 115 -20.11 17.91 -5.39
N ARG A 116 -18.93 18.13 -5.98
CA ARG A 116 -18.82 18.43 -7.40
C ARG A 116 -19.31 17.26 -8.24
N THR A 117 -20.12 17.59 -9.23
CA THR A 117 -20.65 16.60 -10.18
C THR A 117 -19.54 16.14 -11.14
N ALA A 118 -19.72 14.94 -11.71
CA ALA A 118 -18.83 14.40 -12.73
C ALA A 118 -18.67 15.35 -13.92
N ASN A 119 -19.74 16.08 -14.30
CA ASN A 119 -19.70 17.08 -15.37
C ASN A 119 -18.82 18.28 -15.02
N GLU A 120 -18.94 18.85 -13.81
CA GLU A 120 -18.09 19.97 -13.37
C GLU A 120 -16.62 19.56 -13.27
N LEU A 121 -16.34 18.32 -12.85
CA LEU A 121 -14.99 17.77 -12.82
C LEU A 121 -14.46 17.49 -14.24
N LEU A 122 -15.32 17.06 -15.17
CA LEU A 122 -14.94 16.84 -16.57
C LEU A 122 -14.67 18.17 -17.29
N GLU A 123 -15.47 19.21 -17.05
CA GLU A 123 -15.18 20.56 -17.56
C GLU A 123 -13.81 21.04 -17.10
N PHE A 124 -13.46 20.79 -15.83
CA PHE A 124 -12.12 21.05 -15.31
C PHE A 124 -11.04 20.26 -16.08
N VAL A 125 -11.27 18.97 -16.35
CA VAL A 125 -10.33 18.15 -17.14
C VAL A 125 -10.18 18.69 -18.55
N ILE A 126 -11.26 19.09 -19.23
CA ILE A 126 -11.23 19.64 -20.60
C ILE A 126 -10.43 20.95 -20.64
N GLU A 127 -10.67 21.85 -19.68
CA GLU A 127 -9.96 23.12 -19.58
C GLU A 127 -8.44 22.90 -19.42
N ARG A 128 -8.04 21.97 -18.53
CA ARG A 128 -6.62 21.63 -18.34
C ARG A 128 -6.06 20.80 -19.48
N GLY A 129 -6.91 20.00 -20.13
CA GLY A 129 -6.56 19.11 -21.23
C GLY A 129 -6.06 19.86 -22.47
N GLU A 130 -6.46 21.12 -22.64
CA GLU A 130 -5.95 22.01 -23.70
C GLU A 130 -4.43 22.20 -23.62
N GLU A 131 -3.88 22.43 -22.41
CA GLU A 131 -2.44 22.64 -22.20
C GLU A 131 -1.62 21.42 -22.66
N TYR A 132 -2.17 20.23 -22.45
CA TYR A 132 -1.52 18.94 -22.71
C TYR A 132 -2.00 18.27 -24.00
N ARG A 133 -2.96 18.88 -24.71
CA ARG A 133 -3.59 18.37 -25.94
C ARG A 133 -4.15 16.97 -25.80
N LEU A 134 -4.90 16.69 -24.72
CA LEU A 134 -5.51 15.38 -24.49
C LEU A 134 -6.44 14.99 -25.65
N ASN A 135 -6.36 13.74 -26.10
CA ASN A 135 -7.24 13.20 -27.14
C ASN A 135 -8.59 12.73 -26.59
N GLU A 136 -9.50 12.40 -27.49
CA GLU A 136 -10.87 11.99 -27.16
C GLU A 136 -10.86 10.74 -26.25
N ASP A 137 -10.10 9.70 -26.60
CA ASP A 137 -9.96 8.48 -25.78
C ASP A 137 -9.51 8.79 -24.34
N GLN A 138 -8.60 9.76 -24.16
CA GLN A 138 -8.12 10.17 -22.84
C GLN A 138 -9.20 10.93 -22.06
N LEU A 139 -9.93 11.86 -22.69
CA LEU A 139 -11.02 12.59 -22.05
C LEU A 139 -12.18 11.68 -21.66
N ASP A 140 -12.44 10.68 -22.50
CA ASP A 140 -13.40 9.61 -22.25
C ASP A 140 -13.06 8.77 -21.03
N PHE A 141 -11.79 8.38 -20.92
CA PHE A 141 -11.30 7.68 -19.73
C PHE A 141 -11.56 8.51 -18.46
N PHE A 142 -11.20 9.80 -18.46
CA PHE A 142 -11.51 10.70 -17.35
C PHE A 142 -13.01 10.75 -17.04
N LYS A 143 -13.86 10.84 -18.06
CA LYS A 143 -15.32 10.88 -17.87
C LYS A 143 -15.83 9.62 -17.16
N ILE A 144 -15.44 8.43 -17.60
CA ILE A 144 -15.84 7.18 -16.93
C ILE A 144 -15.37 7.17 -15.47
N SER A 145 -14.10 7.52 -15.23
CA SER A 145 -13.53 7.58 -13.89
C SER A 145 -14.28 8.56 -12.98
N LEU A 146 -14.72 9.70 -13.52
CA LEU A 146 -15.46 10.73 -12.79
C LEU A 146 -16.94 10.36 -12.54
N GLU A 147 -17.57 9.65 -13.48
CA GLU A 147 -18.90 9.07 -13.26
C GLU A 147 -18.85 8.00 -12.15
N GLU A 148 -17.82 7.18 -12.14
CA GLU A 148 -17.59 6.19 -11.08
C GLU A 148 -17.27 6.84 -9.72
N TYR A 149 -16.47 7.91 -9.71
CA TYR A 149 -16.29 8.74 -8.52
C TYR A 149 -17.63 9.22 -7.97
N GLN A 150 -18.48 9.82 -8.82
CA GLN A 150 -19.75 10.38 -8.39
C GLN A 150 -20.68 9.28 -7.85
N ARG A 151 -20.75 8.11 -8.52
CA ARG A 151 -21.52 6.96 -8.04
C ARG A 151 -21.08 6.54 -6.64
N LYS A 152 -19.77 6.44 -6.40
CA LYS A 152 -19.20 6.08 -5.09
C LYS A 152 -19.46 7.16 -4.04
N HIS A 153 -19.31 8.43 -4.39
CA HIS A 153 -19.58 9.55 -3.49
C HIS A 153 -21.06 9.61 -3.06
N GLU A 154 -21.98 9.38 -3.99
CA GLU A 154 -23.42 9.28 -3.69
C GLU A 154 -23.73 8.10 -2.75
N ALA A 155 -23.05 6.97 -2.92
CA ALA A 155 -23.16 5.84 -1.99
C ALA A 155 -22.66 6.23 -0.58
N VAL A 156 -21.49 6.84 -0.47
CA VAL A 156 -20.94 7.34 0.80
C VAL A 156 -21.96 8.21 1.55
N LYS A 157 -22.53 9.22 0.88
CA LYS A 157 -23.57 10.09 1.47
C LYS A 157 -24.81 9.35 1.90
N LYS A 158 -25.39 8.55 0.98
CA LYS A 158 -26.62 7.78 1.22
C LYS A 158 -26.52 6.94 2.50
N TYR A 159 -25.37 6.31 2.73
CA TYR A 159 -25.21 5.41 3.85
C TYR A 159 -24.71 6.09 5.13
N GLN A 160 -23.99 7.20 5.02
CA GLN A 160 -23.69 8.05 6.17
C GLN A 160 -24.98 8.59 6.81
N GLU A 161 -25.97 8.96 6.00
CA GLU A 161 -27.31 9.35 6.48
C GLU A 161 -28.09 8.17 7.08
N ARG A 162 -27.93 6.98 6.51
CA ARG A 162 -28.65 5.76 6.93
C ARG A 162 -28.14 5.22 8.27
N TYR A 163 -26.82 5.21 8.48
CA TYR A 163 -26.18 4.60 9.65
C TYR A 163 -25.53 5.67 10.54
N VAL A 164 -26.36 6.34 11.34
CA VAL A 164 -25.90 7.37 12.28
C VAL A 164 -24.99 6.78 13.38
N ASP A 165 -25.21 5.51 13.76
CA ASP A 165 -24.37 4.80 14.72
C ASP A 165 -23.27 3.99 14.00
N ALA A 166 -22.02 4.20 14.42
CA ALA A 166 -20.86 3.55 13.83
C ALA A 166 -20.85 2.03 14.00
N LYS A 167 -21.52 1.48 15.02
CA LYS A 167 -21.63 0.02 15.22
C LYS A 167 -22.63 -0.60 14.25
N ASP A 168 -23.76 0.06 14.04
CA ASP A 168 -24.76 -0.37 13.04
C ASP A 168 -24.14 -0.35 11.64
N PHE A 169 -23.33 0.67 11.34
CA PHE A 169 -22.54 0.74 10.11
C PHE A 169 -21.57 -0.45 9.98
N PHE A 170 -20.77 -0.69 11.01
CA PHE A 170 -19.80 -1.79 11.03
C PHE A 170 -20.49 -3.15 10.84
N GLU A 171 -21.59 -3.39 11.55
CA GLU A 171 -22.36 -4.63 11.43
C GLU A 171 -22.96 -4.81 10.03
N ALA A 172 -23.44 -3.73 9.40
CA ALA A 172 -23.93 -3.77 8.03
C ALA A 172 -22.82 -4.12 7.02
N CYS A 173 -21.62 -3.58 7.19
CA CYS A 173 -20.50 -3.83 6.28
C CYS A 173 -19.88 -5.23 6.44
N PHE A 174 -19.82 -5.76 7.67
CA PHE A 174 -19.01 -6.95 7.98
C PHE A 174 -19.80 -8.11 8.60
N GLU A 175 -21.13 -7.98 8.69
CA GLU A 175 -22.07 -8.97 9.23
C GLU A 175 -21.74 -9.43 10.66
N LYS A 176 -21.06 -8.57 11.43
CA LYS A 176 -20.64 -8.80 12.80
C LYS A 176 -20.77 -7.53 13.62
N VAL A 177 -21.34 -7.64 14.81
CA VAL A 177 -21.31 -6.55 15.80
C VAL A 177 -19.86 -6.31 16.25
N PRO A 178 -19.33 -5.07 16.24
CA PRO A 178 -17.98 -4.81 16.72
C PRO A 178 -17.86 -5.11 18.22
N HIS A 179 -16.77 -5.75 18.63
CA HIS A 179 -16.44 -6.04 20.02
C HIS A 179 -16.06 -4.78 20.80
N GLY A 180 -15.45 -3.82 20.14
CA GLY A 180 -14.93 -2.58 20.70
C GLY A 180 -15.71 -1.34 20.28
N ARG A 181 -15.06 -0.21 20.50
CA ARG A 181 -15.49 1.05 19.89
C ARG A 181 -14.99 1.07 18.44
N VAL A 182 -15.84 1.59 17.56
CA VAL A 182 -15.48 1.96 16.19
C VAL A 182 -15.88 3.42 15.97
N ASN A 183 -15.14 4.12 15.12
CA ASN A 183 -15.58 5.41 14.58
C ASN A 183 -15.67 5.27 13.05
N VAL A 184 -16.57 6.03 12.44
CA VAL A 184 -16.66 6.15 10.99
C VAL A 184 -16.40 7.62 10.64
N THR A 185 -15.46 7.86 9.73
CA THR A 185 -15.13 9.19 9.22
C THR A 185 -15.43 9.22 7.72
N GLU A 186 -16.22 10.20 7.31
CA GLU A 186 -16.54 10.45 5.91
C GLU A 186 -15.36 11.09 5.17
N GLY A 187 -15.06 10.58 3.98
CA GLY A 187 -14.13 11.17 3.02
C GLY A 187 -14.78 11.31 1.62
N PRO A 188 -14.13 11.98 0.66
CA PRO A 188 -14.73 12.27 -0.64
C PRO A 188 -15.26 11.06 -1.42
N ILE A 189 -14.60 9.90 -1.32
CA ILE A 189 -15.00 8.68 -2.03
C ILE A 189 -15.13 7.47 -1.08
N SER A 190 -14.94 7.70 0.22
CA SER A 190 -14.81 6.61 1.18
C SER A 190 -15.47 6.85 2.52
N LEU A 191 -15.83 5.75 3.19
CA LEU A 191 -16.14 5.73 4.62
C LEU A 191 -15.00 5.00 5.34
N HIS A 192 -14.27 5.73 6.18
CA HIS A 192 -13.13 5.20 6.93
C HIS A 192 -13.56 4.70 8.31
N VAL A 193 -13.37 3.41 8.56
CA VAL A 193 -13.71 2.76 9.83
C VAL A 193 -12.46 2.63 10.71
N GLU A 194 -12.40 3.40 11.79
CA GLU A 194 -11.36 3.28 12.80
C GLU A 194 -11.72 2.20 13.84
N CYS A 195 -10.96 1.10 13.86
CA CYS A 195 -11.16 0.00 14.80
C CYS A 195 -10.25 0.17 16.04
N PHE A 196 -10.85 0.30 17.23
CA PHE A 196 -10.09 0.42 18.49
C PHE A 196 -9.78 -0.94 19.13
N ASP A 197 -10.55 -1.97 18.79
CA ASP A 197 -10.26 -3.37 19.15
C ASP A 197 -9.60 -4.08 17.96
N LYS A 198 -8.52 -4.79 18.25
CA LYS A 198 -7.77 -5.54 17.25
C LYS A 198 -8.64 -6.59 16.55
N ARG A 199 -9.60 -7.21 17.24
CA ARG A 199 -10.49 -8.24 16.68
C ARG A 199 -11.45 -7.64 15.66
N ASP A 200 -11.89 -6.40 15.86
CA ASP A 200 -12.77 -5.71 14.91
C ASP A 200 -12.01 -5.40 13.62
N TYR A 201 -10.76 -4.95 13.74
CA TYR A 201 -9.87 -4.76 12.59
C TYR A 201 -9.61 -6.06 11.84
N GLU A 202 -9.25 -7.14 12.55
CA GLU A 202 -9.05 -8.48 11.96
C GLU A 202 -10.32 -8.95 11.24
N THR A 203 -11.50 -8.74 11.84
CA THR A 203 -12.80 -9.13 11.25
C THR A 203 -13.07 -8.37 9.96
N ALA A 204 -12.95 -7.04 9.99
CA ALA A 204 -13.19 -6.19 8.83
C ALA A 204 -12.19 -6.47 7.69
N TYR A 205 -10.91 -6.63 8.03
CA TYR A 205 -9.86 -6.97 7.06
C TYR A 205 -10.13 -8.32 6.39
N THR A 206 -10.52 -9.31 7.19
CA THR A 206 -10.81 -10.66 6.72
C THR A 206 -12.00 -10.68 5.78
N TYR A 207 -13.10 -10.03 6.16
CA TYR A 207 -14.28 -9.90 5.31
C TYR A 207 -13.93 -9.17 4.01
N GLY A 208 -13.21 -8.05 4.12
CA GLY A 208 -12.84 -7.21 2.98
C GLY A 208 -11.90 -7.83 1.96
N SER A 209 -11.27 -8.95 2.31
CA SER A 209 -10.41 -9.72 1.41
C SER A 209 -11.21 -10.64 0.48
N GLY A 210 -12.52 -10.84 0.69
CA GLY A 210 -13.36 -11.66 -0.19
C GLY A 210 -13.16 -13.17 -0.08
N VAL A 211 -12.44 -13.61 0.95
CA VAL A 211 -12.14 -15.03 1.17
C VAL A 211 -13.33 -15.66 1.91
N ASP A 212 -14.21 -16.32 1.17
CA ASP A 212 -15.31 -17.09 1.74
C ASP A 212 -14.83 -18.48 2.18
N GLY A 213 -15.31 -18.95 3.35
CA GLY A 213 -15.18 -20.38 3.72
C GLY A 213 -13.84 -20.84 4.32
N PHE A 214 -13.15 -19.97 5.07
CA PHE A 214 -11.86 -20.21 5.69
C PHE A 214 -11.56 -21.64 6.19
N ASP A 215 -10.49 -22.21 5.63
CA ASP A 215 -9.67 -23.15 6.40
C ASP A 215 -8.88 -22.42 7.50
N ALA A 216 -8.37 -23.20 8.46
CA ALA A 216 -7.65 -22.65 9.62
C ALA A 216 -6.33 -21.94 9.24
N GLU A 217 -5.73 -22.28 8.09
CA GLU A 217 -4.46 -21.74 7.64
C GLU A 217 -4.63 -20.36 6.99
N SER A 218 -5.63 -20.21 6.13
CA SER A 218 -6.05 -18.92 5.56
C SER A 218 -6.42 -17.91 6.65
N SER A 219 -7.21 -18.36 7.66
CA SER A 219 -7.55 -17.52 8.81
C SER A 219 -6.31 -17.04 9.56
N ARG A 220 -5.32 -17.92 9.75
CA ARG A 220 -4.06 -17.56 10.42
C ARG A 220 -3.27 -16.54 9.59
N ARG A 221 -3.19 -16.71 8.28
CA ARG A 221 -2.44 -15.83 7.36
C ARG A 221 -3.02 -14.43 7.31
N ILE A 222 -4.34 -14.30 7.11
CA ILE A 222 -5.01 -12.99 7.08
C ILE A 222 -4.88 -12.29 8.45
N LYS A 223 -4.96 -13.05 9.53
CA LYS A 223 -4.69 -12.54 10.87
C LYS A 223 -3.25 -12.03 11.03
N GLU A 224 -2.27 -12.68 10.43
CA GLU A 224 -0.88 -12.20 10.41
C GLU A 224 -0.71 -10.94 9.53
N ALA A 225 -1.39 -10.85 8.38
CA ALA A 225 -1.35 -9.68 7.51
C ALA A 225 -1.98 -8.45 8.17
N SER A 226 -3.19 -8.60 8.71
CA SER A 226 -3.90 -7.55 9.47
C SER A 226 -3.13 -7.11 10.72
N LEU A 227 -2.32 -7.98 11.31
CA LEU A 227 -1.44 -7.63 12.42
C LEU A 227 -0.32 -6.66 12.05
N ARG A 228 0.12 -6.69 10.79
CA ARG A 228 1.24 -5.90 10.26
C ARG A 228 0.76 -4.62 9.57
N SER A 229 -0.45 -4.64 9.03
CA SER A 229 -1.07 -3.48 8.38
C SER A 229 -1.58 -2.45 9.42
N SER A 230 -1.46 -1.17 9.09
CA SER A 230 -2.05 -0.06 9.87
C SER A 230 -3.40 0.40 9.30
N GLY A 231 -3.68 0.13 8.03
CA GLY A 231 -4.92 0.40 7.35
C GLY A 231 -5.04 -0.42 6.05
N ALA A 232 -6.24 -0.45 5.49
CA ALA A 232 -6.49 -1.11 4.21
C ALA A 232 -7.72 -0.51 3.51
N ALA A 233 -7.64 -0.35 2.19
CA ALA A 233 -8.77 -0.12 1.31
C ALA A 233 -9.43 -1.45 0.89
N LEU A 234 -10.65 -1.70 1.36
CA LEU A 234 -11.38 -2.96 1.17
C LEU A 234 -12.08 -3.01 -0.19
N ARG A 235 -12.16 -4.20 -0.78
CA ARG A 235 -12.85 -4.43 -2.06
C ARG A 235 -14.29 -4.87 -1.85
N ASN A 236 -14.49 -5.80 -0.92
CA ASN A 236 -15.77 -6.45 -0.70
C ASN A 236 -16.33 -6.06 0.67
N VAL A 237 -17.62 -5.74 0.74
CA VAL A 237 -18.35 -5.62 2.01
C VAL A 237 -19.77 -6.15 1.81
N GLY A 238 -20.50 -6.44 2.89
CA GLY A 238 -21.85 -7.02 2.81
C GLY A 238 -22.90 -6.13 2.13
N VAL A 239 -22.53 -4.90 1.78
CA VAL A 239 -23.37 -3.94 1.07
C VAL A 239 -22.73 -3.66 -0.29
N SER A 240 -23.26 -4.25 -1.36
CA SER A 240 -22.68 -4.16 -2.71
C SER A 240 -22.48 -2.73 -3.23
N ASP A 241 -23.31 -1.77 -2.80
CA ASP A 241 -23.14 -0.35 -3.16
C ASP A 241 -21.79 0.22 -2.69
N PHE A 242 -21.13 -0.43 -1.73
CA PHE A 242 -19.88 0.01 -1.12
C PHE A 242 -18.62 -0.63 -1.67
N ASP A 243 -18.72 -1.47 -2.69
CA ASP A 243 -17.54 -2.13 -3.26
C ASP A 243 -16.49 -1.08 -3.68
N GLY A 244 -15.30 -1.18 -3.07
CA GLY A 244 -14.22 -0.22 -3.25
C GLY A 244 -14.50 1.19 -2.73
N THR A 245 -15.28 1.35 -1.66
CA THR A 245 -15.53 2.63 -0.94
C THR A 245 -15.20 2.57 0.55
N ILE A 246 -14.90 1.39 1.10
CA ILE A 246 -14.61 1.25 2.53
C ILE A 246 -13.10 1.21 2.75
N THR A 247 -12.62 2.01 3.69
CA THR A 247 -11.26 1.90 4.22
C THR A 247 -11.33 1.58 5.70
N ILE A 248 -10.35 0.84 6.21
CA ILE A 248 -10.25 0.52 7.64
C ILE A 248 -8.92 0.99 8.19
N GLY A 249 -8.92 1.45 9.43
CA GLY A 249 -7.73 1.91 10.15
C GLY A 249 -7.61 1.21 11.50
N LYS A 250 -6.42 0.70 11.81
CA LYS A 250 -6.14 0.09 13.10
C LYS A 250 -5.72 1.16 14.10
N LEU A 251 -6.65 1.58 14.96
CA LEU A 251 -6.33 2.45 16.09
C LEU A 251 -5.87 1.59 17.26
N ASP A 252 -4.65 1.07 17.18
CA ASP A 252 -4.08 0.25 18.25
C ASP A 252 -3.94 1.09 19.53
N SER A 253 -4.89 0.92 20.45
CA SER A 253 -4.83 1.48 21.80
C SER A 253 -3.69 0.87 22.62
N ARG A 254 -2.99 -0.15 22.09
CA ARG A 254 -1.98 -0.97 22.78
C ARG A 254 -0.76 -1.29 21.92
N ILE A 255 -0.06 -0.29 21.38
CA ILE A 255 1.40 -0.45 21.23
C ILE A 255 2.04 -0.15 22.59
N GLY A 256 2.00 -1.19 23.42
CA GLY A 256 2.68 -1.28 24.69
C GLY A 256 3.01 -2.74 24.94
N SER A 257 3.95 -3.32 24.18
CA SER A 257 4.82 -4.34 24.77
C SER A 257 5.71 -3.61 25.78
N GLY A 258 5.12 -3.36 26.95
CA GLY A 258 5.79 -2.83 28.11
C GLY A 258 6.86 -3.83 28.52
N PHE A 259 8.10 -3.51 28.21
CA PHE A 259 9.19 -3.93 29.08
C PHE A 259 9.12 -2.98 30.29
N ASP A 260 8.68 -3.48 31.44
CA ASP A 260 8.89 -2.80 32.72
C ASP A 260 10.37 -2.98 33.08
N GLY A 261 11.21 -2.08 32.54
CA GLY A 261 12.60 -1.98 32.97
C GLY A 261 12.66 -1.23 34.29
N SER A 262 12.80 -1.93 35.41
CA SER A 262 13.17 -1.29 36.67
C SER A 262 14.61 -0.79 36.56
N ARG A 263 14.85 0.50 36.78
CA ARG A 263 16.19 1.06 36.90
C ARG A 263 16.52 1.24 38.37
N GLU A 264 17.80 1.09 38.68
CA GLU A 264 18.32 1.21 40.02
C GLU A 264 19.60 2.04 39.96
N GLU A 265 19.62 3.14 40.71
CA GLU A 265 20.71 4.12 40.72
C GLU A 265 21.14 4.42 42.15
N PHE A 266 22.43 4.69 42.33
CA PHE A 266 22.99 5.06 43.63
C PHE A 266 23.13 6.59 43.71
N VAL A 267 22.66 7.17 44.80
CA VAL A 267 22.77 8.61 45.07
C VAL A 267 24.01 8.84 45.93
N SER A 268 25.05 9.42 45.32
CA SER A 268 26.22 9.94 46.04
C SER A 268 26.02 11.42 46.37
N ASN A 269 26.97 12.04 47.09
CA ASN A 269 27.00 13.45 47.55
C ASN A 269 26.74 14.56 46.49
N ARG A 270 26.34 14.20 45.26
CA ARG A 270 25.94 15.09 44.16
C ARG A 270 24.44 15.12 43.87
N GLY A 271 23.63 14.28 44.52
CA GLY A 271 22.20 14.18 44.29
C GLY A 271 21.83 13.49 42.96
N LEU A 272 20.57 13.08 42.86
CA LEU A 272 19.96 12.46 41.69
C LEU A 272 18.72 13.26 41.29
N ASP A 273 18.75 13.83 40.08
CA ASP A 273 17.65 14.59 39.52
C ASP A 273 16.78 13.71 38.61
N LEU A 274 15.55 13.45 39.03
CA LEU A 274 14.55 12.70 38.28
C LEU A 274 13.52 13.67 37.70
N LYS A 275 13.49 13.82 36.37
CA LYS A 275 12.42 14.62 35.74
C LYS A 275 11.09 13.89 35.82
N LEU A 276 10.10 14.50 36.48
CA LEU A 276 8.71 14.08 36.56
C LEU A 276 8.07 14.26 35.18
N ARG A 277 8.30 13.30 34.30
CA ARG A 277 7.52 13.20 33.05
C ARG A 277 6.21 12.47 33.35
N GLU A 278 5.21 12.67 32.49
CA GLU A 278 3.85 12.10 32.51
C GLU A 278 3.69 10.58 32.86
N GLN A 279 4.78 9.82 33.06
CA GLN A 279 4.82 8.34 33.08
C GLN A 279 5.57 7.70 34.27
N GLN A 280 5.96 8.46 35.31
CA GLN A 280 6.41 7.88 36.58
C GLN A 280 5.21 7.63 37.50
N THR A 281 5.12 6.44 38.11
CA THR A 281 3.99 6.07 38.99
C THR A 281 4.40 6.01 40.46
N ASP A 282 5.52 5.36 40.80
CA ASP A 282 6.09 5.32 42.16
C ASP A 282 7.63 5.35 42.09
N ILE A 283 8.27 6.03 43.04
CA ILE A 283 9.73 6.02 43.22
C ILE A 283 10.04 5.37 44.56
N GLU A 284 10.76 4.25 44.56
CA GLU A 284 11.21 3.59 45.78
C GLU A 284 12.63 4.07 46.13
N VAL A 285 12.83 4.43 47.38
CA VAL A 285 14.14 4.82 47.91
C VAL A 285 14.47 3.85 49.03
N SER A 286 15.69 3.32 49.03
CA SER A 286 16.19 2.48 50.11
C SER A 286 17.60 2.89 50.53
N SER A 287 17.92 2.68 51.81
CA SER A 287 19.27 2.86 52.36
C SER A 287 19.99 1.52 52.52
N GLY A 288 21.31 1.55 52.65
CA GLY A 288 22.17 0.37 52.82
C GLY A 288 21.84 -0.50 54.04
N ASP A 289 21.20 0.05 55.07
CA ASP A 289 20.75 -0.66 56.27
C ASP A 289 19.34 -1.30 56.14
N GLY A 290 18.70 -1.12 54.98
CA GLY A 290 17.43 -1.74 54.64
C GLY A 290 16.18 -0.90 54.95
N ALA A 291 16.32 0.36 55.39
CA ALA A 291 15.16 1.25 55.44
C ALA A 291 14.63 1.55 54.03
N LYS A 292 13.30 1.57 53.88
CA LYS A 292 12.62 1.86 52.62
C LYS A 292 11.62 2.99 52.76
N TRP A 293 11.52 3.77 51.70
CA TRP A 293 10.53 4.82 51.49
C TRP A 293 9.97 4.69 50.08
N LYS A 294 8.75 5.18 49.89
CA LYS A 294 8.09 5.21 48.59
C LYS A 294 7.48 6.59 48.39
N ILE A 295 7.76 7.18 47.25
CA ILE A 295 7.17 8.45 46.81
C ILE A 295 6.06 8.11 45.83
N THR A 296 4.83 8.53 46.12
CA THR A 296 3.64 8.28 45.30
C THR A 296 3.02 9.60 44.83
N PHE A 297 2.19 9.52 43.78
CA PHE A 297 1.54 10.68 43.16
C PHE A 297 0.03 10.45 43.07
N PRO A 298 -0.71 10.58 44.19
CA PRO A 298 -2.12 10.15 44.28
C PRO A 298 -3.08 11.01 43.44
N GLU A 299 -2.79 12.30 43.24
CA GLU A 299 -3.60 13.20 42.41
C GLU A 299 -2.79 13.85 41.30
N LYS A 300 -3.42 14.04 40.13
CA LYS A 300 -2.82 14.69 38.95
C LYS A 300 -3.76 15.74 38.35
N ASN A 301 -3.19 16.75 37.69
CA ASN A 301 -3.93 17.75 36.92
C ASN A 301 -4.37 17.19 35.54
N ASP A 302 -5.17 17.94 34.79
CA ASP A 302 -5.66 17.54 33.45
C ASP A 302 -4.53 17.36 32.42
N ASP A 303 -3.38 18.03 32.62
CA ASP A 303 -2.15 17.86 31.86
C ASP A 303 -1.26 16.71 32.38
N ASN A 304 -1.79 15.91 33.32
CA ASN A 304 -1.14 14.77 33.94
C ASN A 304 0.13 15.12 34.75
N SER A 305 0.36 16.41 35.04
CA SER A 305 1.33 16.84 36.05
C SER A 305 0.84 16.47 37.45
N PRO A 306 1.73 16.09 38.38
CA PRO A 306 1.32 15.75 39.74
C PRO A 306 0.69 16.97 40.43
N ARG A 307 -0.45 16.76 41.06
CA ARG A 307 -1.16 17.74 41.88
C ARG A 307 -0.88 17.52 43.36
N GLU A 308 -0.61 16.27 43.73
CA GLU A 308 -0.25 15.87 45.09
C GLU A 308 0.89 14.85 45.04
N ILE A 309 1.83 14.96 45.98
CA ILE A 309 2.96 14.04 46.17
C ILE A 309 2.92 13.56 47.61
N GLU A 310 3.00 12.25 47.81
CA GLU A 310 3.07 11.64 49.13
C GLU A 310 4.39 10.89 49.32
N LEU A 311 4.94 10.97 50.52
CA LEU A 311 6.05 10.14 50.98
C LEU A 311 5.50 9.15 52.00
N VAL A 312 5.65 7.86 51.74
CA VAL A 312 5.17 6.78 52.61
C VAL A 312 6.31 5.88 53.07
N SER A 313 6.20 5.30 54.26
CA SER A 313 7.16 4.33 54.77
C SER A 313 7.04 3.00 54.02
N GLY A 314 8.15 2.45 53.51
CA GLY A 314 8.15 1.25 52.67
C GLY A 314 8.34 -0.09 53.40
N ASP A 315 8.36 -0.12 54.74
CA ASP A 315 8.84 -1.27 55.52
C ASP A 315 7.75 -2.09 56.25
N SER A 316 6.46 -2.04 55.87
CA SER A 316 5.46 -2.89 56.53
C SER A 316 4.22 -3.21 55.67
N GLU A 317 3.44 -4.22 56.07
CA GLU A 317 2.10 -4.52 55.50
C GLU A 317 1.13 -3.32 55.59
N ASN A 318 1.50 -2.26 56.33
CA ASN A 318 0.81 -0.99 56.41
C ASN A 318 1.75 0.15 55.98
N GLU A 319 1.56 0.70 54.77
CA GLU A 319 2.24 1.92 54.34
C GLU A 319 1.75 3.10 55.21
N GLU A 320 2.61 3.66 56.07
CA GLU A 320 2.30 4.87 56.83
C GLU A 320 2.66 6.11 56.01
N LEU A 321 1.70 7.04 55.86
CA LEU A 321 1.92 8.35 55.25
C LEU A 321 2.83 9.17 56.17
N ILE A 322 4.05 9.43 55.70
CA ILE A 322 5.02 10.28 56.40
C ILE A 322 4.66 11.75 56.14
N ALA A 323 4.39 12.08 54.88
CA ALA A 323 4.05 13.43 54.46
C ALA A 323 3.26 13.48 53.15
N SER A 324 2.47 14.54 52.97
CA SER A 324 1.73 14.85 51.74
C SER A 324 1.88 16.33 51.38
N PHE A 325 2.10 16.59 50.09
CA PHE A 325 2.33 17.92 49.54
C PHE A 325 1.43 18.19 48.34
N LYS A 326 0.68 19.29 48.36
CA LYS A 326 -0.11 19.76 47.22
C LYS A 326 0.69 20.75 46.38
N ILE A 327 0.84 20.45 45.09
CA ILE A 327 1.52 21.31 44.12
C ILE A 327 0.53 22.35 43.63
N MET A 328 0.77 23.62 43.98
CA MET A 328 0.03 24.74 43.42
C MET A 328 0.79 25.32 42.24
N VAL A 329 0.34 25.07 41.01
CA VAL A 329 0.87 25.71 39.81
C VAL A 329 0.35 27.15 39.77
N PRO A 330 1.22 28.19 39.85
CA PRO A 330 0.78 29.57 39.75
C PRO A 330 0.21 29.80 38.34
N LYS A 331 -1.02 30.33 38.24
CA LYS A 331 -1.61 30.71 36.96
C LYS A 331 -0.71 31.74 36.27
N GLY A 332 -0.01 31.33 35.20
CA GLY A 332 0.76 32.21 34.31
C GLY A 332 2.28 32.01 34.25
N SER A 333 2.87 30.99 34.89
CA SER A 333 4.32 30.76 34.82
C SER A 333 4.74 29.94 33.58
N ASN A 334 5.11 30.62 32.49
CA ASN A 334 5.89 30.03 31.39
C ASN A 334 7.38 30.31 31.64
N ALA A 335 8.12 29.37 32.25
CA ALA A 335 9.57 29.55 32.48
C ALA A 335 10.35 28.31 32.01
N ARG A 336 10.80 28.34 30.74
CA ARG A 336 11.88 27.47 30.26
C ARG A 336 13.21 28.14 30.58
N GLY A 337 13.89 27.71 31.64
CA GLY A 337 15.24 28.15 32.00
C GLY A 337 15.82 27.30 33.13
N ASN A 338 17.14 27.07 33.11
CA ASN A 338 17.84 26.33 34.16
C ASN A 338 17.66 27.05 35.51
N LEU A 339 16.90 26.43 36.41
CA LEU A 339 16.34 27.07 37.60
C LEU A 339 17.39 27.43 38.67
N VAL A 340 18.55 26.77 38.64
CA VAL A 340 19.67 27.05 39.57
C VAL A 340 20.24 28.46 39.37
N ASP A 341 20.31 28.94 38.13
CA ASP A 341 20.85 30.27 37.81
C ASP A 341 19.80 31.39 38.01
N GLN A 342 18.52 31.08 37.80
CA GLN A 342 17.43 32.03 38.08
C GLN A 342 17.14 32.17 39.57
N ALA A 343 17.33 31.11 40.37
CA ALA A 343 17.21 31.14 41.83
C ALA A 343 18.26 32.02 42.51
N ARG A 344 19.42 32.26 41.86
CA ARG A 344 20.45 33.18 42.38
C ARG A 344 20.14 34.66 42.09
N GLN A 345 19.42 34.98 41.01
CA GLN A 345 19.13 36.37 40.63
C GLN A 345 17.81 36.92 41.19
N VAL A 346 16.84 36.08 41.52
CA VAL A 346 15.57 36.53 42.14
C VAL A 346 15.64 36.32 43.65
N GLY A 347 16.28 37.25 44.35
CA GLY A 347 16.52 37.22 45.81
C GLY A 347 15.28 37.31 46.72
N LYS A 348 14.10 36.87 46.26
CA LYS A 348 12.85 36.80 47.04
C LYS A 348 11.91 35.65 46.60
N MET A 349 12.42 34.56 46.01
CA MET A 349 11.64 33.33 45.98
C MET A 349 11.80 32.60 47.32
N ASP A 350 10.65 32.32 47.91
CA ASP A 350 10.46 31.62 49.18
C ASP A 350 11.27 30.31 49.20
N ARG A 351 11.98 30.03 50.30
CA ARG A 351 12.77 28.80 50.52
C ARG A 351 11.88 27.55 50.66
N SER A 352 10.60 27.68 50.33
CA SER A 352 9.49 26.73 50.51
C SER A 352 9.16 25.93 49.25
N LYS A 353 10.04 25.87 48.24
CA LYS A 353 9.95 24.75 47.28
C LYS A 353 10.45 23.50 48.00
N PHE A 354 9.44 22.77 48.48
CA PHE A 354 9.41 21.78 49.56
C PHE A 354 10.68 20.92 49.67
N VAL A 355 11.42 21.18 50.75
CA VAL A 355 12.53 20.35 51.23
C VAL A 355 11.98 19.53 52.39
N GLU A 356 11.91 18.22 52.23
CA GLU A 356 11.63 17.35 53.38
C GLU A 356 12.89 16.57 53.76
N LEU A 357 13.14 16.52 55.07
CA LEU A 357 14.23 15.74 55.64
C LEU A 357 13.74 14.31 55.80
N MET A 358 14.29 13.38 55.03
CA MET A 358 14.14 11.96 55.32
C MET A 358 15.12 11.61 56.44
N SER A 359 14.60 11.18 57.59
CA SER A 359 15.43 10.64 58.67
C SER A 359 14.86 9.32 59.15
N LYS A 360 15.64 8.25 59.06
CA LYS A 360 15.36 6.97 59.72
C LYS A 360 16.69 6.40 60.20
N GLY A 361 16.87 6.32 61.52
CA GLY A 361 18.15 5.95 62.12
C GLY A 361 19.19 7.08 62.05
N GLU A 362 20.41 6.75 61.60
CA GLU A 362 21.54 7.70 61.50
C GLU A 362 21.66 8.38 60.12
N TYR A 363 20.84 7.98 59.13
CA TYR A 363 20.89 8.52 57.77
C TYR A 363 20.02 9.76 57.61
N TYR A 364 20.56 10.75 56.90
CA TYR A 364 19.89 12.01 56.58
C TYR A 364 19.95 12.26 55.07
N GLY A 365 18.81 12.65 54.50
CA GLY A 365 18.72 13.05 53.10
C GLY A 365 17.62 14.07 52.87
N HIS A 366 17.71 14.73 51.73
CA HIS A 366 16.74 15.72 51.29
C HIS A 366 16.02 15.24 50.04
N VAL A 367 14.69 15.31 50.05
CA VAL A 367 13.90 15.22 48.82
C VAL A 367 13.39 16.61 48.49
N LEU A 368 13.70 17.04 47.27
CA LEU A 368 13.31 18.33 46.73
C LEU A 368 12.26 18.08 45.66
N PHE A 369 11.10 18.70 45.84
CA PHE A 369 10.02 18.61 44.88
C PHE A 369 9.87 19.92 44.10
N ASP A 370 9.79 19.81 42.79
CA ASP A 370 9.28 20.88 41.93
C ASP A 370 8.13 20.35 41.03
N ALA A 371 7.52 21.23 40.25
CA ALA A 371 6.37 20.87 39.42
C ALA A 371 6.70 19.90 38.26
N GLU A 372 7.98 19.76 37.90
CA GLU A 372 8.48 19.02 36.73
C GLU A 372 9.61 18.02 37.08
N SER A 373 10.09 17.95 38.32
CA SER A 373 11.20 17.10 38.77
C SER A 373 11.22 16.82 40.28
N VAL A 374 11.87 15.71 40.65
CA VAL A 374 12.24 15.31 42.01
C VAL A 374 13.74 15.19 42.08
N SER A 375 14.38 15.90 43.01
CA SER A 375 15.80 15.73 43.30
C SER A 375 15.97 15.02 44.64
N ILE A 376 16.70 13.92 44.65
CA ILE A 376 17.03 13.17 45.87
C ILE A 376 18.49 13.43 46.16
N VAL A 377 18.79 14.00 47.32
CA VAL A 377 20.17 14.28 47.75
C VAL A 377 20.43 13.53 49.04
N SER A 378 21.54 12.80 49.05
CA SER A 378 22.07 12.17 50.25
C SER A 378 23.29 12.93 50.73
N ASP A 379 23.44 13.06 52.06
CA ASP A 379 24.69 13.52 52.67
C ASP A 379 25.73 12.38 52.79
N GLU A 380 25.34 11.14 52.46
CA GLU A 380 26.17 9.92 52.50
C GLU A 380 26.00 9.07 51.21
N ASP A 381 26.98 8.24 50.85
CA ASP A 381 27.00 7.53 49.53
C ASP A 381 26.07 6.28 49.43
N ASP A 382 25.23 6.01 50.43
CA ASP A 382 24.55 4.71 50.62
C ASP A 382 23.04 4.68 50.25
N LEU A 383 22.51 5.71 49.58
CA LEU A 383 21.12 5.71 49.11
C LEU A 383 20.98 5.06 47.73
N LYS A 384 20.00 4.16 47.61
CA LYS A 384 19.66 3.45 46.39
C LYS A 384 18.24 3.81 45.98
N VAL A 385 18.06 4.27 44.75
CA VAL A 385 16.77 4.69 44.22
C VAL A 385 16.37 3.75 43.10
N LYS A 386 15.19 3.13 43.24
CA LYS A 386 14.59 2.26 42.24
C LYS A 386 13.36 2.92 41.67
N TYR A 387 13.29 3.03 40.35
CA TYR A 387 12.16 3.65 39.68
C TYR A 387 11.77 2.88 38.42
N THR A 388 10.47 2.85 38.15
CA THR A 388 9.90 2.22 36.96
C THR A 388 9.54 3.29 35.95
N THR A 389 10.20 3.26 34.79
CA THR A 389 9.81 4.07 33.64
C THR A 389 8.87 3.27 32.75
N LYS A 390 7.58 3.61 32.71
CA LYS A 390 6.69 3.00 31.71
C LYS A 390 7.13 3.47 30.33
N LYS A 391 7.50 2.53 29.45
CA LYS A 391 7.78 2.87 28.05
C LYS A 391 6.48 3.43 27.45
N LYS A 392 6.58 4.62 26.88
CA LYS A 392 5.56 5.36 26.14
C LYS A 392 4.56 4.40 25.48
N VAL A 393 3.35 4.28 26.03
CA VAL A 393 2.21 3.82 25.24
C VAL A 393 2.05 4.91 24.20
N SER A 394 2.54 4.66 22.99
CA SER A 394 2.25 5.51 21.86
C SER A 394 0.75 5.45 21.66
N ARG A 395 0.03 6.41 22.23
CA ARG A 395 -1.22 6.86 21.64
C ARG A 395 -0.84 7.13 20.19
N ILE A 396 -1.38 6.34 19.25
CA ILE A 396 -1.30 6.70 17.83
C ILE A 396 -1.79 8.15 17.81
N SER A 397 -0.86 9.09 17.61
CA SER A 397 -1.23 10.50 17.55
C SER A 397 -2.30 10.60 16.48
N GLY A 398 -3.39 11.35 16.69
CA GLY A 398 -4.43 11.49 15.66
C GLY A 398 -3.85 11.77 14.26
N PHE A 399 -2.68 12.41 14.21
CA PHE A 399 -1.84 12.54 13.01
C PHE A 399 -1.52 11.25 12.24
N LYS A 400 -1.16 10.14 12.90
CA LYS A 400 -0.84 8.87 12.21
C LYS A 400 -2.11 8.19 11.70
N ALA A 401 -3.20 8.23 12.48
CA ALA A 401 -4.49 7.71 12.03
C ALA A 401 -5.00 8.47 10.80
N GLU A 402 -4.95 9.80 10.85
CA GLU A 402 -5.31 10.66 9.72
C GLU A 402 -4.39 10.44 8.51
N ARG A 403 -3.09 10.26 8.71
CA ARG A 403 -2.16 9.92 7.62
C ARG A 403 -2.52 8.57 6.98
N THR A 404 -2.82 7.55 7.79
CA THR A 404 -3.27 6.25 7.28
C THR A 404 -4.58 6.39 6.51
N ARG A 405 -5.58 7.10 7.07
CA ARG A 405 -6.84 7.36 6.37
C ARG A 405 -6.61 7.99 5.00
N LYS A 406 -5.84 9.08 4.95
CA LYS A 406 -5.51 9.77 3.69
C LYS A 406 -4.78 8.87 2.70
N HIS A 407 -3.86 8.03 3.17
CA HIS A 407 -3.14 7.07 2.34
C HIS A 407 -4.07 6.00 1.74
N GLU A 408 -4.97 5.42 2.53
CA GLU A 408 -5.96 4.46 2.01
C GLU A 408 -6.98 5.12 1.07
N GLU A 409 -7.37 6.36 1.33
CA GLU A 409 -8.26 7.14 0.48
C GLU A 409 -7.59 7.52 -0.86
N GLU A 410 -6.31 7.87 -0.82
CA GLU A 410 -5.48 8.05 -2.01
C GLU A 410 -5.46 6.79 -2.87
N HIS A 411 -5.24 5.61 -2.28
CA HIS A 411 -5.34 4.34 -3.02
C HIS A 411 -6.70 4.13 -3.69
N LEU A 412 -7.81 4.52 -3.03
CA LEU A 412 -9.15 4.39 -3.62
C LEU A 412 -9.39 5.37 -4.77
N PHE A 413 -8.93 6.61 -4.63
CA PHE A 413 -9.06 7.62 -5.67
C PHE A 413 -8.20 7.27 -6.90
N ASP A 414 -6.96 6.85 -6.67
CA ASP A 414 -6.01 6.51 -7.72
C ASP A 414 -6.47 5.31 -8.55
N ARG A 415 -7.19 4.35 -7.94
CA ARG A 415 -7.82 3.23 -8.65
C ARG A 415 -8.85 3.66 -9.70
N LEU A 416 -9.44 4.85 -9.58
CA LEU A 416 -10.35 5.36 -10.61
C LEU A 416 -9.61 5.64 -11.92
N PHE A 417 -8.32 5.95 -11.84
CA PHE A 417 -7.47 6.35 -12.96
C PHE A 417 -6.34 5.36 -13.21
N GLU A 418 -6.50 4.12 -12.73
CA GLU A 418 -5.51 3.06 -12.90
C GLU A 418 -5.29 2.80 -14.39
N PRO A 419 -4.05 2.90 -14.90
CA PRO A 419 -3.77 2.62 -16.29
C PRO A 419 -4.08 1.15 -16.57
N ILE A 420 -4.80 0.90 -17.65
CA ILE A 420 -5.04 -0.45 -18.14
C ILE A 420 -3.69 -1.08 -18.44
N GLU A 421 -3.40 -2.21 -17.80
CA GLU A 421 -2.21 -2.98 -18.12
C GLU A 421 -2.34 -3.47 -19.55
N THR A 422 -1.43 -3.03 -20.42
CA THR A 422 -1.42 -3.47 -21.82
C THR A 422 -1.10 -4.95 -21.86
N ARG A 423 -2.14 -5.78 -22.00
CA ARG A 423 -2.01 -7.20 -22.33
C ARG A 423 -1.65 -7.30 -23.81
N GLN A 424 -0.55 -7.99 -24.12
CA GLN A 424 -0.36 -8.45 -25.49
C GLN A 424 -1.43 -9.51 -25.74
N ARG A 425 -1.99 -9.55 -26.95
CA ARG A 425 -2.99 -10.57 -27.25
C ARG A 425 -2.28 -11.91 -27.19
N THR A 426 -2.83 -12.87 -26.44
CA THR A 426 -2.19 -14.18 -26.22
C THR A 426 -1.83 -14.87 -27.54
N TRP A 427 -2.64 -14.66 -28.59
CA TRP A 427 -2.35 -15.20 -29.92
C TRP A 427 -1.17 -14.51 -30.61
N GLU A 428 -0.97 -13.20 -30.47
CA GLU A 428 0.19 -12.48 -31.04
C GLU A 428 1.49 -13.01 -30.43
N VAL A 429 1.46 -13.30 -29.13
CA VAL A 429 2.59 -13.91 -28.42
C VAL A 429 2.78 -15.35 -28.86
N ALA A 430 1.70 -16.11 -29.05
CA ALA A 430 1.79 -17.48 -29.54
C ALA A 430 2.45 -17.54 -30.93
N GLU A 431 2.05 -16.69 -31.87
CA GLU A 431 2.68 -16.57 -33.21
C GLU A 431 4.19 -16.27 -33.09
N GLU A 432 4.56 -15.22 -32.34
CA GLU A 432 5.98 -14.84 -32.15
C GLU A 432 6.80 -15.99 -31.53
N VAL A 433 6.22 -16.69 -30.56
CA VAL A 433 6.87 -17.82 -29.89
C VAL A 433 7.08 -18.98 -30.85
N VAL A 434 6.13 -19.26 -31.74
CA VAL A 434 6.25 -20.33 -32.73
C VAL A 434 7.33 -20.02 -33.76
N GLU A 435 7.38 -18.79 -34.24
CA GLU A 435 8.39 -18.32 -35.19
C GLU A 435 9.81 -18.38 -34.62
N THR A 436 9.98 -18.09 -33.33
CA THR A 436 11.30 -17.92 -32.70
C THR A 436 11.82 -19.17 -31.99
N SER A 437 10.97 -20.13 -31.63
CA SER A 437 11.37 -21.29 -30.82
C SER A 437 12.08 -22.37 -31.63
N SER A 438 13.08 -23.03 -31.04
CA SER A 438 13.84 -24.12 -31.64
C SER A 438 13.22 -25.52 -31.46
N SER A 439 12.28 -25.68 -30.52
CA SER A 439 11.42 -26.87 -30.43
C SER A 439 10.00 -26.54 -29.97
N ILE A 440 9.08 -27.51 -30.05
CA ILE A 440 7.71 -27.39 -29.54
C ILE A 440 7.74 -27.25 -28.01
N GLU A 441 8.59 -28.03 -27.34
CA GLU A 441 8.74 -27.98 -25.89
C GLU A 441 9.26 -26.61 -25.42
N GLU A 442 10.17 -26.00 -26.18
CA GLU A 442 10.61 -24.62 -25.92
C GLU A 442 9.45 -23.62 -26.08
N ALA A 443 8.66 -23.75 -27.15
CA ALA A 443 7.50 -22.89 -27.37
C ALA A 443 6.46 -23.00 -26.24
N VAL A 444 6.13 -24.23 -25.81
CA VAL A 444 5.22 -24.48 -24.68
C VAL A 444 5.78 -23.86 -23.39
N ASN A 445 7.07 -24.01 -23.11
CA ASN A 445 7.68 -23.42 -21.92
C ASN A 445 7.67 -21.87 -21.94
N ILE A 446 7.90 -21.25 -23.09
CA ILE A 446 7.81 -19.78 -23.22
C ILE A 446 6.37 -19.32 -23.03
N MET A 447 5.38 -20.05 -23.59
CA MET A 447 3.96 -19.73 -23.41
C MET A 447 3.50 -19.90 -21.95
N LEU A 448 3.91 -20.99 -21.27
CA LEU A 448 3.65 -21.17 -19.85
C LEU A 448 4.20 -20.02 -19.02
N HIS A 449 5.44 -19.63 -19.29
CA HIS A 449 6.07 -18.50 -18.61
C HIS A 449 5.31 -17.17 -18.85
N TYR A 450 4.93 -16.90 -20.10
CA TYR A 450 4.13 -15.73 -20.46
C TYR A 450 2.78 -15.71 -19.75
N LEU A 451 2.02 -16.81 -19.81
CA LEU A 451 0.68 -16.90 -19.22
C LEU A 451 0.73 -16.73 -17.69
N VAL A 452 1.72 -17.30 -17.01
CA VAL A 452 1.89 -17.10 -15.56
C VAL A 452 2.23 -15.63 -15.24
N ARG A 453 2.99 -14.93 -16.10
CA ARG A 453 3.21 -13.47 -15.96
C ARG A 453 1.94 -12.66 -16.17
N GLU A 454 1.11 -13.04 -17.12
CA GLU A 454 -0.21 -12.43 -17.32
C GLU A 454 -1.11 -12.66 -16.11
N GLU A 455 -1.10 -13.86 -15.51
CA GLU A 455 -1.84 -14.14 -14.28
C GLU A 455 -1.38 -13.26 -13.10
N ARG A 456 -0.07 -13.03 -12.96
CA ARG A 456 0.48 -12.11 -11.93
C ARG A 456 -0.08 -10.69 -12.07
N ARG A 457 -0.27 -10.24 -13.30
CA ARG A 457 -0.89 -8.95 -13.64
C ARG A 457 -2.39 -8.95 -13.35
N THR A 458 -3.09 -9.99 -13.79
CA THR A 458 -4.53 -10.19 -13.59
C THR A 458 -4.90 -10.17 -12.11
N ILE A 459 -4.14 -10.86 -11.25
CA ILE A 459 -4.38 -10.85 -9.79
C ILE A 459 -3.81 -9.60 -9.10
N ARG A 460 -3.38 -8.60 -9.87
CA ARG A 460 -3.05 -7.23 -9.44
C ARG A 460 -1.77 -7.07 -8.61
N VAL A 461 -0.87 -8.04 -8.61
CA VAL A 461 0.43 -7.95 -7.90
C VAL A 461 1.24 -6.75 -8.39
N ASP A 462 1.38 -6.62 -9.71
CA ASP A 462 2.17 -5.56 -10.35
C ASP A 462 1.56 -4.17 -10.09
N SER A 463 0.24 -4.06 -10.20
CA SER A 463 -0.51 -2.82 -9.93
C SER A 463 -0.44 -2.36 -8.46
N GLN A 464 -0.45 -3.29 -7.50
CA GLN A 464 -0.29 -2.96 -6.07
C GLN A 464 1.14 -2.51 -5.79
N ALA A 465 2.14 -3.23 -6.31
CA ALA A 465 3.54 -2.80 -6.22
C ALA A 465 3.74 -1.38 -6.78
N ARG A 466 3.14 -1.08 -7.95
CA ARG A 466 3.14 0.26 -8.57
C ARG A 466 2.66 1.32 -7.58
N THR A 467 1.48 1.11 -7.02
CA THR A 467 0.82 2.11 -6.18
C THR A 467 1.60 2.36 -4.89
N GLU A 468 2.11 1.30 -4.27
CA GLU A 468 2.98 1.40 -3.08
C GLU A 468 4.29 2.14 -3.39
N MET A 469 4.97 1.83 -4.51
CA MET A 469 6.18 2.54 -4.94
C MET A 469 5.94 4.04 -5.11
N LEU A 470 4.83 4.42 -5.78
CA LEU A 470 4.48 5.82 -6.00
C LEU A 470 4.14 6.52 -4.68
N ALA A 471 3.39 5.87 -3.79
CA ALA A 471 3.04 6.44 -2.49
C ALA A 471 4.27 6.68 -1.60
N TYR A 472 5.18 5.72 -1.48
CA TYR A 472 6.44 5.94 -0.74
C TYR A 472 7.29 7.04 -1.37
N PHE A 473 7.36 7.09 -2.70
CA PHE A 473 8.13 8.11 -3.39
C PHE A 473 7.54 9.51 -3.18
N GLN A 474 6.21 9.64 -3.16
CA GLN A 474 5.48 10.86 -2.84
C GLN A 474 5.76 11.34 -1.41
N ASP A 475 5.79 10.43 -0.44
CA ASP A 475 6.17 10.69 0.96
C ASP A 475 7.66 11.05 1.14
N GLY A 476 8.43 10.93 0.08
CA GLY A 476 9.79 11.40 -0.02
C GLY A 476 10.87 10.37 0.26
N THR A 477 10.48 9.10 0.38
CA THR A 477 11.38 7.95 0.52
C THR A 477 12.29 7.83 -0.71
N ASP A 478 13.57 7.52 -0.47
CA ASP A 478 14.55 7.32 -1.55
C ASP A 478 14.25 5.99 -2.28
N PRO A 479 14.42 5.90 -3.62
CA PRO A 479 14.20 4.66 -4.35
C PRO A 479 14.87 3.42 -3.72
N LYS A 480 16.10 3.54 -3.19
CA LYS A 480 16.75 2.40 -2.54
C LYS A 480 16.00 1.92 -1.30
N GLU A 481 15.54 2.85 -0.47
CA GLU A 481 14.75 2.55 0.71
C GLU A 481 13.38 1.98 0.34
N ILE A 482 12.76 2.44 -0.75
CA ILE A 482 11.53 1.83 -1.28
C ILE A 482 11.77 0.34 -1.62
N LEU A 483 12.85 0.03 -2.33
CA LEU A 483 13.19 -1.35 -2.69
C LEU A 483 13.46 -2.22 -1.46
N GLU A 484 14.14 -1.70 -0.45
CA GLU A 484 14.37 -2.38 0.82
C GLU A 484 13.04 -2.67 1.54
N ILE A 485 12.17 -1.67 1.65
CA ILE A 485 10.84 -1.82 2.27
C ILE A 485 10.02 -2.89 1.54
N LEU A 486 9.95 -2.85 0.20
CA LEU A 486 9.16 -3.81 -0.58
C LEU A 486 9.73 -5.23 -0.56
N ASN A 487 11.04 -5.40 -0.41
CA ASN A 487 11.65 -6.74 -0.34
C ASN A 487 11.63 -7.35 1.07
N GLU A 488 11.79 -6.53 2.11
CA GLU A 488 11.94 -7.00 3.50
C GLU A 488 10.61 -7.08 4.24
N SER A 489 9.66 -6.19 3.92
CA SER A 489 8.37 -6.20 4.56
C SER A 489 7.53 -7.34 4.02
N SER A 490 7.19 -8.26 4.92
CA SER A 490 6.23 -9.34 4.64
C SER A 490 4.82 -8.87 4.24
N LEU A 491 4.50 -7.58 4.34
CA LEU A 491 3.27 -7.01 3.77
C LEU A 491 3.27 -7.06 2.24
N TYR A 492 4.45 -7.05 1.63
CA TYR A 492 4.65 -7.05 0.18
C TYR A 492 5.20 -8.40 -0.33
N ASP A 493 5.17 -9.44 0.52
CA ASP A 493 5.38 -10.82 0.10
C ASP A 493 4.10 -11.31 -0.58
N TYR A 494 3.81 -10.74 -1.75
CA TYR A 494 2.60 -10.98 -2.51
C TYR A 494 2.31 -12.45 -2.79
N PRO A 495 3.30 -13.34 -3.03
CA PRO A 495 3.02 -14.78 -3.11
C PRO A 495 2.37 -15.36 -1.85
N LYS A 496 2.62 -14.78 -0.68
CA LYS A 496 1.94 -15.18 0.57
C LYS A 496 0.60 -14.47 0.75
N VAL A 497 0.50 -13.22 0.29
CA VAL A 497 -0.74 -12.43 0.39
C VAL A 497 -1.82 -13.00 -0.54
N PHE A 498 -1.46 -13.31 -1.78
CA PHE A 498 -2.33 -13.83 -2.85
C PHE A 498 -2.30 -15.35 -2.97
N GLN A 499 -1.97 -16.06 -1.89
CA GLN A 499 -1.74 -17.51 -1.99
C GLN A 499 -3.01 -18.26 -2.43
N GLU A 500 -4.21 -17.76 -2.12
CA GLU A 500 -5.46 -18.40 -2.52
C GLU A 500 -5.73 -18.21 -4.00
N GLU A 501 -5.59 -16.99 -4.52
CA GLU A 501 -5.72 -16.69 -5.94
C GLU A 501 -4.65 -17.43 -6.77
N LEU A 502 -3.49 -17.70 -6.16
CA LEU A 502 -2.41 -18.52 -6.73
C LEU A 502 -2.73 -20.02 -6.81
N LEU A 503 -3.69 -20.54 -6.03
CA LEU A 503 -4.09 -21.96 -6.13
C LEU A 503 -4.83 -22.23 -7.43
N ASP A 504 -5.52 -21.24 -7.98
CA ASP A 504 -6.31 -21.35 -9.20
C ASP A 504 -5.48 -21.01 -10.47
N VAL A 505 -4.28 -20.44 -10.31
CA VAL A 505 -3.40 -20.07 -11.44
C VAL A 505 -3.03 -21.28 -12.31
N PRO A 506 -2.63 -22.46 -11.77
CA PRO A 506 -2.35 -23.64 -12.59
C PRO A 506 -3.49 -24.01 -13.52
N GLU A 507 -4.72 -24.08 -13.00
CA GLU A 507 -5.92 -24.43 -13.77
C GLU A 507 -6.17 -23.41 -14.89
N ARG A 508 -6.19 -22.10 -14.56
CA ARG A 508 -6.40 -21.02 -15.55
C ARG A 508 -5.32 -20.99 -16.63
N VAL A 509 -4.06 -21.28 -16.28
CA VAL A 509 -2.96 -21.33 -17.26
C VAL A 509 -3.07 -22.57 -18.14
N VAL A 510 -3.40 -23.74 -17.60
CA VAL A 510 -3.64 -24.97 -18.37
C VAL A 510 -4.79 -24.76 -19.36
N GLU A 511 -5.87 -24.13 -18.91
CA GLU A 511 -6.99 -23.79 -19.78
C GLU A 511 -6.56 -22.81 -20.89
N SER A 512 -5.88 -21.72 -20.52
CA SER A 512 -5.42 -20.69 -21.46
C SER A 512 -4.44 -21.26 -22.49
N ILE A 513 -3.47 -22.09 -22.07
CA ILE A 513 -2.50 -22.67 -22.98
C ILE A 513 -3.17 -23.70 -23.90
N SER A 514 -4.10 -24.52 -23.39
CA SER A 514 -4.84 -25.50 -24.20
C SER A 514 -5.61 -24.84 -25.34
N ARG A 515 -6.07 -23.60 -25.15
CA ARG A 515 -6.71 -22.80 -26.21
C ARG A 515 -5.74 -22.43 -27.34
N VAL A 516 -4.44 -22.24 -27.06
CA VAL A 516 -3.45 -21.80 -28.07
C VAL A 516 -2.46 -22.87 -28.52
N LEU A 517 -2.42 -24.06 -27.88
CA LEU A 517 -1.52 -25.17 -28.25
C LEU A 517 -1.73 -25.66 -29.70
N SER A 518 -2.95 -25.56 -30.22
CA SER A 518 -3.25 -25.88 -31.62
C SER A 518 -2.44 -25.03 -32.60
N LEU A 519 -2.26 -23.74 -32.32
CA LEU A 519 -1.44 -22.83 -33.12
C LEU A 519 0.04 -23.21 -33.01
N VAL A 520 0.52 -23.48 -31.79
CA VAL A 520 1.91 -23.85 -31.53
C VAL A 520 2.36 -25.10 -32.28
N THR A 521 1.44 -26.03 -32.50
CA THR A 521 1.70 -27.29 -33.17
C THR A 521 1.58 -27.23 -34.70
N TYR A 522 0.91 -26.22 -35.26
CA TYR A 522 0.56 -26.15 -36.67
C TYR A 522 1.66 -25.51 -37.56
N GLU A 523 2.09 -24.27 -37.29
CA GLU A 523 2.92 -23.49 -38.25
C GLU A 523 4.32 -24.07 -38.48
N ARG A 524 4.93 -24.70 -37.48
CA ARG A 524 6.30 -25.22 -37.57
C ARG A 524 6.48 -26.34 -38.61
N ARG A 525 5.37 -26.94 -39.07
CA ARG A 525 5.40 -28.07 -40.01
C ARG A 525 5.41 -27.62 -41.46
N GLU A 526 4.82 -26.46 -41.78
CA GLU A 526 4.77 -25.93 -43.16
C GLU A 526 6.16 -25.54 -43.69
N ASP A 527 7.03 -24.95 -42.86
CA ASP A 527 8.38 -24.52 -43.25
C ASP A 527 9.33 -25.66 -43.68
N LYS A 528 9.00 -26.91 -43.35
CA LYS A 528 9.82 -28.08 -43.71
C LYS A 528 9.30 -28.85 -44.92
N GLU A 529 8.08 -28.57 -45.39
CA GLU A 529 7.43 -29.37 -46.44
C GLU A 529 7.52 -28.75 -47.84
N GLU A 530 7.77 -27.43 -47.99
CA GLU A 530 8.02 -26.83 -49.31
C GLU A 530 9.28 -27.40 -50.00
N GLU A 531 10.23 -27.99 -49.26
CA GLU A 531 11.43 -28.59 -49.84
C GLU A 531 11.25 -30.05 -50.33
N LYS A 532 10.10 -30.69 -50.04
CA LYS A 532 9.83 -32.08 -50.48
C LYS A 532 8.37 -32.27 -50.87
N GLY A 533 8.07 -32.04 -52.15
CA GLY A 533 6.76 -32.31 -52.73
C GLY A 533 6.28 -33.76 -52.54
N TYR A 534 5.44 -33.97 -51.52
CA TYR A 534 4.43 -35.01 -51.30
C TYR A 534 3.46 -34.41 -50.27
N ALA A 535 2.26 -33.97 -50.67
CA ALA A 535 1.02 -34.76 -50.75
C ALA A 535 0.34 -34.96 -49.38
N GLU A 536 -0.71 -34.17 -49.11
CA GLU A 536 -2.05 -34.52 -48.56
C GLU A 536 -2.25 -35.66 -47.53
N GLU A 537 -1.20 -36.22 -46.91
CA GLU A 537 -1.34 -37.06 -45.73
C GLU A 537 -1.64 -36.16 -44.54
N LEU A 538 -2.94 -36.04 -44.24
CA LEU A 538 -3.51 -35.38 -43.08
C LEU A 538 -2.56 -35.48 -41.89
N LEU A 539 -1.98 -34.34 -41.53
CA LEU A 539 -1.08 -34.20 -40.41
C LEU A 539 -1.87 -34.48 -39.13
N ASP A 540 -1.66 -35.66 -38.58
CA ASP A 540 -2.03 -36.00 -37.21
C ASP A 540 -1.43 -34.93 -36.28
N ALA A 541 -2.28 -33.99 -35.84
CA ALA A 541 -1.93 -33.01 -34.82
C ALA A 541 -1.75 -33.81 -33.54
N VAL A 542 -0.50 -33.87 -33.05
CA VAL A 542 -0.24 -34.45 -31.74
C VAL A 542 -0.83 -33.48 -30.73
N GLU A 543 -1.98 -33.85 -30.16
CA GLU A 543 -2.56 -33.11 -29.04
C GLU A 543 -1.51 -33.15 -27.93
N LEU A 544 -1.00 -31.96 -27.57
CA LEU A 544 -0.14 -31.78 -26.42
C LEU A 544 -1.06 -31.49 -25.26
N GLU A 545 -0.90 -32.25 -24.18
CA GLU A 545 -1.59 -32.01 -22.93
C GLU A 545 -0.57 -31.41 -21.96
N VAL A 546 -0.93 -30.27 -21.38
CA VAL A 546 -0.15 -29.60 -20.33
C VAL A 546 -0.89 -29.82 -19.02
N PHE A 547 -0.17 -30.29 -18.01
CA PHE A 547 -0.75 -30.54 -16.69
C PHE A 547 -0.41 -29.41 -15.71
N GLU A 548 -1.22 -29.24 -14.65
CA GLU A 548 -1.00 -28.22 -13.62
C GLU A 548 0.39 -28.32 -12.99
N GLU A 549 0.93 -29.54 -12.81
CA GLU A 549 2.26 -29.76 -12.24
C GLU A 549 3.38 -29.16 -13.09
N GLU A 550 3.15 -28.98 -14.39
CA GLU A 550 4.09 -28.34 -15.31
C GLU A 550 4.05 -26.81 -15.20
N VAL A 551 2.96 -26.24 -14.68
CA VAL A 551 2.81 -24.80 -14.42
C VAL A 551 3.50 -24.38 -13.12
N LEU A 552 3.49 -25.25 -12.09
CA LEU A 552 4.01 -24.93 -10.75
C LEU A 552 5.45 -24.36 -10.72
N PRO A 553 6.43 -24.86 -11.51
CA PRO A 553 7.77 -24.27 -11.55
C PRO A 553 7.78 -22.83 -12.06
N PHE A 554 6.89 -22.49 -13.00
CA PHE A 554 6.76 -21.13 -13.53
C PHE A 554 6.12 -20.20 -12.52
N ILE A 555 5.18 -20.67 -11.70
CA ILE A 555 4.59 -19.86 -10.61
C ILE A 555 5.68 -19.43 -9.63
N ASP A 556 6.51 -20.37 -9.15
CA ASP A 556 7.60 -20.02 -8.21
C ASP A 556 8.61 -19.04 -8.85
N LEU A 557 8.98 -19.30 -10.10
CA LEU A 557 9.86 -18.42 -10.86
C LEU A 557 9.29 -17.00 -10.97
N VAL A 558 8.08 -16.85 -11.51
CA VAL A 558 7.46 -15.57 -11.85
C VAL A 558 7.08 -14.76 -10.60
N PHE A 559 6.45 -15.40 -9.62
CA PHE A 559 5.91 -14.71 -8.44
C PHE A 559 6.96 -14.48 -7.35
N ARG A 560 8.04 -15.26 -7.29
CA ARG A 560 9.10 -15.06 -6.27
C ARG A 560 10.37 -14.45 -6.83
N GLN A 561 10.93 -15.05 -7.88
CA GLN A 561 12.27 -14.70 -8.34
C GLN A 561 12.22 -13.49 -9.28
N GLU A 562 11.38 -13.57 -10.31
CA GLU A 562 11.24 -12.49 -11.28
C GLU A 562 10.57 -11.27 -10.68
N TYR A 563 9.54 -11.45 -9.85
CA TYR A 563 8.89 -10.33 -9.15
C TYR A 563 9.90 -9.46 -8.39
N LYS A 564 10.88 -10.06 -7.69
CA LYS A 564 11.94 -9.29 -7.01
C LYS A 564 12.88 -8.57 -7.98
N GLN A 565 13.21 -9.19 -9.10
CA GLN A 565 14.01 -8.56 -10.15
C GLN A 565 13.25 -7.39 -10.80
N ASP A 566 11.95 -7.59 -11.04
CA ASP A 566 11.06 -6.59 -11.60
C ASP A 566 10.91 -5.40 -10.66
N LEU A 567 10.75 -5.62 -9.34
CA LEU A 567 10.79 -4.54 -8.34
C LEU A 567 12.08 -3.70 -8.45
N GLU A 568 13.24 -4.33 -8.55
CA GLU A 568 14.51 -3.61 -8.71
C GLU A 568 14.53 -2.80 -10.02
N ILE A 569 14.05 -3.39 -11.12
CA ILE A 569 13.96 -2.73 -12.42
C ILE A 569 13.03 -1.51 -12.33
N TRP A 570 11.85 -1.65 -11.75
CA TRP A 570 10.82 -0.60 -11.64
C TRP A 570 11.29 0.55 -10.75
N VAL A 571 11.79 0.26 -9.55
CA VAL A 571 12.34 1.27 -8.65
C VAL A 571 13.53 2.00 -9.30
N ASN A 572 14.39 1.28 -10.04
CA ASN A 572 15.50 1.90 -10.73
C ASN A 572 15.03 2.86 -11.86
N GLN A 573 13.83 2.68 -12.43
CA GLN A 573 13.26 3.65 -13.38
C GLN A 573 13.00 5.01 -12.72
N ILE A 574 12.52 5.02 -11.48
CA ILE A 574 12.36 6.26 -10.68
C ILE A 574 13.70 6.97 -10.53
N ALA A 575 14.73 6.23 -10.11
CA ALA A 575 16.09 6.77 -9.95
C ALA A 575 16.69 7.27 -11.27
N GLN A 576 16.39 6.63 -12.40
CA GLN A 576 16.83 7.09 -13.72
C GLN A 576 16.17 8.41 -14.12
N LEU A 577 14.86 8.58 -13.88
CA LEU A 577 14.20 9.86 -14.15
C LEU A 577 14.73 11.00 -13.27
N GLN A 578 15.06 10.72 -12.00
CA GLN A 578 15.73 11.70 -11.13
C GLN A 578 17.09 12.13 -11.72
N LYS A 579 17.89 11.16 -12.22
CA LYS A 579 19.18 11.46 -12.89
C LYS A 579 18.99 12.27 -14.16
N LYS A 580 17.87 12.10 -14.86
CA LYS A 580 17.49 12.92 -16.03
C LYS A 580 17.01 14.33 -15.67
N GLY A 581 16.99 14.69 -14.37
CA GLY A 581 16.66 16.03 -13.89
C GLY A 581 15.17 16.28 -13.66
N TYR A 582 14.32 15.26 -13.69
CA TYR A 582 12.90 15.41 -13.40
C TYR A 582 12.66 15.58 -11.91
N SER A 583 11.75 16.48 -11.57
CA SER A 583 11.31 16.67 -10.18
C SER A 583 10.46 15.50 -9.70
N ARG A 584 10.31 15.36 -8.38
CA ARG A 584 9.49 14.29 -7.78
C ARG A 584 8.06 14.27 -8.35
N ASP A 585 7.42 15.43 -8.40
CA ASP A 585 6.05 15.58 -8.92
C ASP A 585 5.92 15.17 -10.39
N GLU A 586 6.92 15.51 -11.21
CA GLU A 586 6.93 15.12 -12.62
C GLU A 586 7.12 13.62 -12.79
N ILE A 587 7.96 13.00 -11.97
CA ILE A 587 8.17 11.55 -11.98
C ILE A 587 6.89 10.83 -11.55
N LEU A 588 6.24 11.29 -10.47
CA LEU A 588 4.94 10.76 -10.05
C LEU A 588 3.94 10.87 -11.21
N SER A 589 3.85 12.05 -11.85
CA SER A 589 2.90 12.26 -12.96
C SER A 589 3.18 11.36 -14.16
N LEU A 590 4.45 11.19 -14.54
CA LEU A 590 4.87 10.34 -15.67
C LEU A 590 4.59 8.86 -15.44
N LEU A 591 4.80 8.39 -14.22
CA LEU A 591 4.72 6.97 -13.87
C LEU A 591 3.32 6.56 -13.43
N PHE A 592 2.52 7.50 -12.92
CA PHE A 592 1.13 7.25 -12.53
C PHE A 592 0.25 6.86 -13.73
N SER A 593 0.42 7.54 -14.86
CA SER A 593 -0.37 7.31 -16.07
C SER A 593 0.01 6.03 -16.83
N GLU A 594 0.92 5.21 -16.31
CA GLU A 594 1.54 4.10 -17.03
C GLU A 594 1.63 2.85 -16.16
N ALA A 595 1.27 1.71 -16.74
CA ALA A 595 1.48 0.42 -16.11
C ALA A 595 2.98 0.21 -15.82
N VAL A 596 3.28 -0.47 -14.72
CA VAL A 596 4.65 -0.55 -14.17
C VAL A 596 5.64 -1.24 -15.12
N ASN A 597 5.15 -2.22 -15.89
CA ASN A 597 5.89 -2.89 -16.97
C ASN A 597 6.28 -1.94 -18.12
N ASN A 598 5.59 -0.82 -18.29
CA ASN A 598 5.89 0.19 -19.30
C ASN A 598 6.84 1.30 -18.81
N TRP A 599 7.19 1.34 -17.53
CA TRP A 599 8.06 2.39 -16.98
C TRP A 599 9.42 2.49 -17.68
N ARG A 600 10.01 1.36 -18.10
CA ARG A 600 11.27 1.36 -18.88
C ARG A 600 11.12 2.12 -20.20
N ASN A 601 9.96 2.00 -20.86
CA ASN A 601 9.66 2.72 -22.09
C ASN A 601 9.50 4.21 -21.82
N VAL A 602 8.81 4.57 -20.72
CA VAL A 602 8.70 5.96 -20.27
C VAL A 602 10.08 6.57 -20.07
N VAL A 603 10.98 5.92 -19.32
CA VAL A 603 12.34 6.40 -19.12
C VAL A 603 13.08 6.53 -20.44
N THR A 604 12.99 5.54 -21.33
CA THR A 604 13.69 5.55 -22.63
C THR A 604 13.22 6.69 -23.55
N MET A 605 11.91 6.98 -23.55
CA MET A 605 11.31 8.05 -24.34
C MET A 605 11.56 9.44 -23.78
N THR A 606 11.74 9.55 -22.47
CA THR A 606 11.85 10.82 -21.76
C THR A 606 13.25 11.43 -21.97
N PRO A 607 13.37 12.62 -22.57
CA PRO A 607 14.68 13.26 -22.80
C PRO A 607 15.30 13.73 -21.48
N GLU A 608 16.63 13.87 -21.44
CA GLU A 608 17.33 14.53 -20.33
C GLU A 608 16.95 16.01 -20.26
N LYS A 609 16.59 16.51 -19.08
CA LYS A 609 16.43 17.94 -18.88
C LYS A 609 17.80 18.60 -18.90
N SER A 610 17.95 19.60 -19.75
CA SER A 610 19.14 20.46 -19.71
C SER A 610 19.25 21.06 -18.31
N SER A 611 20.42 20.94 -17.68
CA SER A 611 20.71 21.55 -16.39
C SER A 611 20.66 23.06 -16.57
N SER A 612 19.47 23.64 -16.38
CA SER A 612 19.21 25.09 -16.43
C SER A 612 19.76 25.78 -15.20
#